data_AF-A0AAN9U251-F1
#
_entry.id   AF-A0AAN9U251-F1
#
_cell.length_a   1.000
_cell.length_b   1.000
_cell.length_c   1.000
_cell.angle_alpha   90.00
_cell.angle_beta   90.00
_cell.angle_gamma   90.00
#
_symmetry.space_group_name_H-M   'P 1'
#
loop_
_entity.id
_entity.type
_entity.pdbx_description
1 polymer ?
#
loop_
_entity_poly.entity_id
_entity_poly.type
_entity_poly.pdbx_seq_one_letter_code
_entity_poly.pdbx_strand_id
1 'polypeptide(L)'
;MAAEDDEWTVKANDVFTISLVTKSEDGPPETIASFQPKWTYPIFGDEETIYGYKGLKINLRYNASDMRPHFSHTKSQAVPVDVAEQDVTDIKEDVEPFLPQVAFGKKADFDTAVKTAPDNWKPPGTLIETLQGADDTYEIWQGRLDDPAVLQLVRRIQILASLFIEGGSPIRTESSDEYEADPLDRWTVFFLYHKRPVPNKPGQFTYVFAGYSTVFKLYILQPPSAPVTTNFELPTETIPFSEFPCRSRISQFIILPPFHKKGNGMRLYSRIYKTLLDDSKTIEITVEDPNEDFDVVRDMADMMFLREQPDWNELVRINTNIEIRRTGVLPQIVLDKKTLEGLRHKYKIASRQFNRLVEMHTFFKLPSPVRPTLGIEEDTTDKRKPTPQERHEYKLWKLLSKSRIYVQNREIMSQLEPDERIQKLDETLVAVELEYAFLLVRYEARKAAQLESGGKKRKADVDDRVNGKKARVENV
;
A
#
# COMPACT_ATOMS: atom_id res chain seq x y z
N MET A 1 -29.96 35.30 -4.05
CA MET A 1 -30.28 33.95 -3.56
C MET A 1 -29.03 33.08 -3.54
N ALA A 2 -28.22 32.98 -4.60
CA ALA A 2 -26.95 32.21 -4.59
C ALA A 2 -25.77 32.78 -3.74
N ALA A 3 -25.99 33.70 -2.80
CA ALA A 3 -24.92 34.33 -2.01
C ALA A 3 -25.06 34.14 -0.48
N GLU A 4 -26.21 33.65 -0.01
CA GLU A 4 -26.45 33.39 1.42
C GLU A 4 -26.25 31.90 1.78
N ASP A 5 -26.39 30.97 0.82
CA ASP A 5 -26.08 29.55 0.97
C ASP A 5 -24.62 29.27 1.35
N ASP A 6 -23.69 30.11 0.90
CA ASP A 6 -22.26 29.99 1.21
C ASP A 6 -21.96 30.33 2.68
N GLU A 7 -22.85 31.02 3.40
CA GLU A 7 -22.53 31.51 4.75
C GLU A 7 -22.66 30.43 5.84
N TRP A 8 -23.52 29.44 5.62
CA TRP A 8 -23.82 28.35 6.56
C TRP A 8 -23.33 26.98 6.10
N THR A 9 -22.69 26.94 4.92
CA THR A 9 -22.14 25.73 4.32
C THR A 9 -20.62 25.76 4.42
N VAL A 10 -20.03 24.66 4.88
CA VAL A 10 -18.57 24.53 4.96
C VAL A 10 -18.11 23.25 4.30
N LYS A 11 -16.93 23.27 3.69
CA LYS A 11 -16.29 22.04 3.19
C LYS A 11 -15.83 21.19 4.37
N ALA A 12 -16.29 19.94 4.41
CA ALA A 12 -15.98 18.99 5.47
C ALA A 12 -14.47 18.76 5.62
N ASN A 13 -13.73 18.65 4.50
CA ASN A 13 -12.29 18.43 4.49
C ASN A 13 -11.51 19.54 5.21
N ASP A 14 -12.01 20.78 5.19
CA ASP A 14 -11.34 21.95 5.78
C ASP A 14 -11.58 22.03 7.31
N VAL A 15 -12.70 21.49 7.78
CA VAL A 15 -13.10 21.55 9.20
C VAL A 15 -12.83 20.25 9.97
N PHE A 16 -12.57 19.14 9.27
CA PHE A 16 -12.27 17.83 9.87
C PHE A 16 -10.78 17.67 10.14
N THR A 17 -10.42 17.60 11.41
CA THR A 17 -9.04 17.37 11.87
C THR A 17 -8.90 16.02 12.58
N ILE A 18 -7.91 15.23 12.16
CA ILE A 18 -7.50 14.00 12.82
C ILE A 18 -6.20 14.29 13.58
N SER A 19 -6.14 13.89 14.85
CA SER A 19 -4.96 14.12 15.70
C SER A 19 -4.49 12.85 16.39
N LEU A 20 -3.18 12.59 16.37
CA LEU A 20 -2.54 11.57 17.18
C LEU A 20 -2.07 12.20 18.49
N VAL A 21 -2.44 11.62 19.62
CA VAL A 21 -2.06 12.10 20.96
C VAL A 21 -1.33 11.04 21.76
N THR A 22 -0.42 11.47 22.63
CA THR A 22 0.33 10.58 23.53
C THR A 22 0.24 11.04 24.99
N LYS A 23 0.74 10.20 25.89
CA LYS A 23 0.81 10.49 27.33
C LYS A 23 1.77 11.66 27.57
N SER A 24 1.32 12.66 28.32
CA SER A 24 2.14 13.76 28.83
C SER A 24 2.51 13.47 30.29
N GLU A 25 3.72 13.87 30.72
CA GLU A 25 4.20 13.65 32.09
C GLU A 25 3.41 14.49 33.12
N ASP A 26 3.14 15.77 32.82
CA ASP A 26 2.56 16.73 33.78
C ASP A 26 1.26 17.42 33.28
N GLY A 27 0.65 16.91 32.21
CA GLY A 27 -0.39 17.65 31.48
C GLY A 27 -1.53 16.83 30.87
N PRO A 28 -2.44 17.47 30.11
CA PRO A 28 -3.35 16.76 29.21
C PRO A 28 -2.55 16.01 28.13
N PRO A 29 -3.14 15.01 27.45
CA PRO A 29 -2.47 14.30 26.37
C PRO A 29 -1.90 15.26 25.32
N GLU A 30 -0.64 15.04 24.95
CA GLU A 30 0.09 15.88 24.00
C GLU A 30 -0.20 15.44 22.56
N THR A 31 -0.50 16.39 21.68
CA THR A 31 -0.71 16.12 20.25
C THR A 31 0.64 16.03 19.54
N ILE A 32 0.95 14.86 18.98
CA ILE A 32 2.21 14.61 18.25
C ILE A 32 2.08 14.87 16.75
N ALA A 33 0.87 14.82 16.21
CA ALA A 33 0.59 15.10 14.81
C ALA A 33 -0.90 15.43 14.61
N SER A 34 -1.18 16.31 13.65
CA SER A 34 -2.53 16.59 13.16
C SER A 34 -2.52 16.63 11.64
N PHE A 35 -3.59 16.15 11.00
CA PHE A 35 -3.76 16.14 9.55
C PHE A 35 -5.25 16.08 9.19
N GLN A 36 -5.56 16.48 7.96
CA GLN A 36 -6.91 16.42 7.38
C GLN A 36 -7.15 15.09 6.65
N PRO A 37 -8.42 14.65 6.52
CA PRO A 37 -8.79 13.58 5.60
C PRO A 37 -8.56 13.99 4.14
N LYS A 38 -8.43 13.01 3.24
CA LYS A 38 -8.38 13.25 1.79
C LYS A 38 -9.79 13.29 1.20
N TRP A 39 -10.67 12.47 1.75
CA TRP A 39 -12.05 12.31 1.32
C TRP A 39 -12.96 12.32 2.55
N THR A 40 -14.13 12.92 2.41
CA THR A 40 -15.21 12.86 3.40
C THR A 40 -16.57 12.59 2.77
N TYR A 41 -16.64 12.45 1.44
CA TYR A 41 -17.87 12.12 0.74
C TYR A 41 -18.57 10.84 1.23
N PRO A 42 -17.89 9.78 1.73
CA PRO A 42 -18.60 8.62 2.27
C PRO A 42 -19.40 8.94 3.54
N ILE A 43 -19.12 10.08 4.17
CA ILE A 43 -19.75 10.52 5.43
C ILE A 43 -20.72 11.68 5.16
N PHE A 44 -20.31 12.68 4.38
CA PHE A 44 -21.09 13.93 4.17
C PHE A 44 -21.63 14.09 2.74
N GLY A 45 -21.69 13.00 1.97
CA GLY A 45 -22.20 13.01 0.59
C GLY A 45 -21.23 13.57 -0.45
N ASP A 46 -21.59 13.43 -1.73
CA ASP A 46 -20.69 13.67 -2.88
C ASP A 46 -20.13 15.10 -2.98
N GLU A 47 -20.82 16.09 -2.40
CA GLU A 47 -20.37 17.48 -2.39
C GLU A 47 -19.30 17.77 -1.31
N GLU A 48 -19.15 16.85 -0.33
CA GLU A 48 -18.25 17.01 0.82
C GLU A 48 -18.51 18.30 1.62
N THR A 49 -19.78 18.70 1.72
CA THR A 49 -20.23 19.91 2.39
C THR A 49 -21.05 19.58 3.64
N ILE A 50 -20.99 20.45 4.63
CA ILE A 50 -21.78 20.37 5.86
C ILE A 50 -22.58 21.65 5.98
N TYR A 51 -23.89 21.52 6.10
CA TYR A 51 -24.83 22.64 6.17
C TYR A 51 -25.28 22.92 7.61
N GLY A 52 -25.46 24.21 7.90
CA GLY A 52 -26.15 24.70 9.09
C GLY A 52 -25.25 25.17 10.23
N TYR A 53 -23.94 25.33 9.99
CA TYR A 53 -22.98 25.70 11.04
C TYR A 53 -21.97 26.76 10.61
N LYS A 54 -21.73 27.74 11.48
CA LYS A 54 -20.58 28.65 11.38
C LYS A 54 -19.51 28.29 12.40
N GLY A 55 -18.25 28.51 12.01
CA GLY A 55 -17.09 28.23 12.85
C GLY A 55 -16.99 26.76 13.28
N LEU A 56 -17.48 25.84 12.42
CA LEU A 56 -17.48 24.41 12.69
C LEU A 56 -16.05 23.88 12.78
N LYS A 57 -15.79 23.03 13.78
CA LYS A 57 -14.56 22.26 13.91
C LYS A 57 -14.92 20.84 14.31
N ILE A 58 -14.51 19.87 13.51
CA ILE A 58 -14.66 18.44 13.78
C ILE A 58 -13.29 17.90 14.17
N ASN A 59 -13.21 17.24 15.32
CA ASN A 59 -11.97 16.73 15.88
C ASN A 59 -12.10 15.23 16.17
N LEU A 60 -11.29 14.43 15.49
CA LEU A 60 -11.10 13.00 15.76
C LEU A 60 -9.72 12.78 16.37
N ARG A 61 -9.67 12.63 17.69
CA ARG A 61 -8.43 12.38 18.44
C ARG A 61 -8.22 10.87 18.60
N TYR A 62 -7.01 10.41 18.35
CA TYR A 62 -6.60 9.03 18.56
C TYR A 62 -5.49 8.97 19.60
N ASN A 63 -5.60 8.04 20.55
CA ASN A 63 -4.42 7.61 21.30
C ASN A 63 -3.43 6.97 20.33
N ALA A 64 -2.20 7.49 20.24
CA ALA A 64 -1.22 7.10 19.24
C ALA A 64 -0.80 5.63 19.31
N SER A 65 -1.01 4.96 20.44
CA SER A 65 -0.67 3.55 20.65
C SER A 65 -1.78 2.60 20.18
N ASP A 66 -2.88 2.57 20.92
CA ASP A 66 -3.97 1.62 20.70
C ASP A 66 -5.08 2.15 19.77
N MET A 67 -4.88 3.34 19.19
CA MET A 67 -5.85 4.04 18.34
C MET A 67 -7.24 4.15 18.96
N ARG A 68 -7.36 4.23 20.30
CA ARG A 68 -8.65 4.56 20.92
C ARG A 68 -9.12 5.93 20.39
N PRO A 69 -10.31 6.04 19.78
CA PRO A 69 -10.82 7.31 19.25
C PRO A 69 -11.52 8.15 20.32
N HIS A 70 -11.56 9.45 20.09
CA HIS A 70 -12.49 10.40 20.70
C HIS A 70 -12.92 11.40 19.64
N PHE A 71 -14.21 11.41 19.33
CA PHE A 71 -14.86 12.27 18.37
C PHE A 71 -15.55 13.44 19.09
N SER A 72 -15.38 14.65 18.56
CA SER A 72 -16.07 15.83 19.06
C SER A 72 -16.21 16.85 17.94
N HIS A 73 -17.29 17.61 17.94
CA HIS A 73 -17.45 18.77 17.08
C HIS A 73 -17.86 19.99 17.91
N THR A 74 -17.42 21.17 17.49
CA THR A 74 -17.77 22.46 18.10
C THR A 74 -18.19 23.44 17.02
N LYS A 75 -19.13 24.32 17.34
CA LYS A 75 -19.72 25.31 16.43
C LYS A 75 -19.84 26.65 17.14
N SER A 76 -19.66 27.76 16.42
CA SER A 76 -19.88 29.10 17.00
C SER A 76 -21.34 29.52 16.91
N GLN A 77 -21.99 29.22 15.78
CA GLN A 77 -23.41 29.48 15.55
C GLN A 77 -24.01 28.31 14.74
N ALA A 78 -25.31 28.08 14.94
CA ALA A 78 -26.12 27.19 14.11
C ALA A 78 -27.13 28.04 13.32
N VAL A 79 -27.51 27.59 12.13
CA VAL A 79 -28.49 28.28 11.30
C VAL A 79 -29.82 28.40 12.06
N PRO A 80 -30.44 29.59 12.10
CA PRO A 80 -31.77 29.76 12.67
C PRO A 80 -32.81 28.95 11.90
N VAL A 81 -33.77 28.35 12.60
CA VAL A 81 -34.79 27.46 11.99
C VAL A 81 -35.63 28.18 10.93
N ASP A 82 -35.85 29.48 11.09
CA ASP A 82 -36.59 30.34 10.16
C ASP A 82 -35.78 30.75 8.91
N VAL A 83 -34.46 30.55 8.93
CA VAL A 83 -33.53 30.83 7.83
C VAL A 83 -33.07 29.56 7.14
N ALA A 84 -33.21 28.40 7.78
CA ALA A 84 -32.76 27.12 7.23
C ALA A 84 -33.51 26.77 5.93
N GLU A 85 -32.76 26.64 4.84
CA GLU A 85 -33.29 26.29 3.51
C GLU A 85 -33.40 24.77 3.30
N GLN A 86 -32.67 24.00 4.11
CA GLN A 86 -32.66 22.54 4.13
C GLN A 86 -32.40 22.01 5.54
N ASP A 87 -32.52 20.69 5.73
CA ASP A 87 -32.23 20.04 7.00
C ASP A 87 -30.76 20.24 7.40
N VAL A 88 -30.54 20.58 8.67
CA VAL A 88 -29.19 20.74 9.23
C VAL A 88 -28.51 19.37 9.30
N THR A 89 -27.27 19.29 8.84
CA THR A 89 -26.49 18.05 8.87
C THR A 89 -26.31 17.55 10.32
N ASP A 90 -26.74 16.32 10.61
CA ASP A 90 -26.44 15.66 11.88
C ASP A 90 -25.08 14.96 11.81
N ILE A 91 -24.04 15.76 12.09
CA ILE A 91 -22.65 15.31 12.07
C ILE A 91 -22.42 14.08 12.96
N LYS A 92 -23.16 13.93 14.06
CA LYS A 92 -22.96 12.77 14.94
C LYS A 92 -23.56 11.52 14.31
N GLU A 93 -24.79 11.61 13.83
CA GLU A 93 -25.48 10.50 13.16
C GLU A 93 -24.69 10.01 11.94
N ASP A 94 -24.20 10.92 11.11
CA ASP A 94 -23.42 10.59 9.90
C ASP A 94 -22.10 9.86 10.21
N VAL A 95 -21.45 10.21 11.34
CA VAL A 95 -20.14 9.64 11.72
C VAL A 95 -20.27 8.35 12.54
N GLU A 96 -21.41 8.13 13.21
CA GLU A 96 -21.65 7.00 14.10
C GLU A 96 -21.40 5.61 13.46
N PRO A 97 -21.79 5.35 12.20
CA PRO A 97 -21.51 4.08 11.53
C PRO A 97 -20.01 3.77 11.34
N PHE A 98 -19.15 4.79 11.34
CA PHE A 98 -17.74 4.65 11.03
C PHE A 98 -16.84 4.50 12.27
N LEU A 99 -17.36 4.80 13.47
CA LEU A 99 -16.59 4.79 14.71
C LEU A 99 -17.24 3.90 15.78
N PRO A 100 -16.44 3.25 16.64
CA PRO A 100 -17.00 2.52 17.77
C PRO A 100 -17.63 3.49 18.76
N GLN A 101 -18.68 3.04 19.47
CA GLN A 101 -19.43 3.84 20.47
C GLN A 101 -18.54 4.57 21.48
N VAL A 102 -17.40 3.98 21.84
CA VAL A 102 -16.41 4.58 22.74
C VAL A 102 -15.84 5.92 22.26
N ALA A 103 -15.89 6.20 20.95
CA ALA A 103 -15.46 7.46 20.35
C ALA A 103 -16.31 8.65 20.83
N PHE A 104 -17.58 8.42 21.16
CA PHE A 104 -18.54 9.47 21.54
C PHE A 104 -18.60 9.72 23.05
N GLY A 105 -17.68 9.13 23.82
CA GLY A 105 -17.54 9.36 25.26
C GLY A 105 -17.02 10.76 25.61
N LYS A 106 -16.96 11.10 26.89
CA LYS A 106 -16.49 12.42 27.33
C LYS A 106 -14.98 12.57 27.10
N LYS A 107 -14.55 13.80 26.79
CA LYS A 107 -13.12 14.16 26.68
C LYS A 107 -12.31 13.78 27.92
N ALA A 108 -12.87 13.95 29.11
CA ALA A 108 -12.20 13.59 30.37
C ALA A 108 -11.92 12.09 30.47
N ASP A 109 -12.83 11.24 30.00
CA ASP A 109 -12.67 9.78 30.01
C ASP A 109 -11.60 9.35 29.01
N PHE A 110 -11.57 9.97 27.84
CA PHE A 110 -10.51 9.78 26.85
C PHE A 110 -9.14 10.21 27.40
N ASP A 111 -9.03 11.43 27.95
CA ASP A 111 -7.77 11.93 28.48
C ASP A 111 -7.28 11.06 29.66
N THR A 112 -8.19 10.52 30.48
CA THR A 112 -7.87 9.56 31.55
C THR A 112 -7.37 8.23 30.98
N ALA A 113 -8.03 7.70 29.94
CA ALA A 113 -7.62 6.45 29.28
C ALA A 113 -6.21 6.56 28.66
N VAL A 114 -5.88 7.69 28.03
CA VAL A 114 -4.52 7.93 27.48
C VAL A 114 -3.47 7.98 28.59
N LYS A 115 -3.78 8.64 29.71
CA LYS A 115 -2.85 8.76 30.85
C LYS A 115 -2.60 7.42 31.58
N THR A 116 -3.65 6.63 31.71
CA THR A 116 -3.63 5.34 32.42
C THR A 116 -3.24 4.16 31.52
N ALA A 117 -2.94 4.42 30.24
CA ALA A 117 -2.46 3.41 29.31
C ALA A 117 -1.23 2.67 29.90
N PRO A 118 -1.18 1.33 29.84
CA PRO A 118 -0.10 0.57 30.41
C PRO A 118 1.26 0.92 29.79
N ASP A 119 2.23 1.13 30.65
CA ASP A 119 3.61 1.46 30.31
C ASP A 119 4.32 0.33 29.52
N ASN A 120 3.77 -0.90 29.55
CA ASN A 120 4.23 -2.10 28.84
C ASN A 120 3.32 -2.51 27.67
N TRP A 121 2.41 -1.63 27.23
CA TRP A 121 1.52 -1.91 26.12
C TRP A 121 2.29 -2.23 24.84
N LYS A 122 1.80 -3.20 24.06
CA LYS A 122 2.35 -3.58 22.76
C LYS A 122 1.22 -3.73 21.74
N PRO A 123 1.51 -3.56 20.44
CA PRO A 123 0.54 -3.84 19.40
C PRO A 123 -0.01 -5.27 19.48
N PRO A 124 -1.28 -5.48 19.11
CA PRO A 124 -1.86 -6.82 19.06
C PRO A 124 -1.26 -7.65 17.92
N GLY A 125 -1.33 -8.98 18.06
CA GLY A 125 -0.77 -9.93 17.11
C GLY A 125 0.69 -10.29 17.39
N THR A 126 1.39 -10.76 16.36
CA THR A 126 2.77 -11.26 16.42
C THR A 126 3.72 -10.29 15.73
N LEU A 127 4.82 -9.91 16.40
CA LEU A 127 5.90 -9.14 15.79
C LEU A 127 6.58 -9.98 14.70
N ILE A 128 6.56 -9.51 13.45
CA ILE A 128 7.18 -10.22 12.31
C ILE A 128 8.45 -9.56 11.81
N GLU A 129 8.65 -8.27 12.05
CA GLU A 129 9.87 -7.57 11.63
C GLU A 129 10.14 -6.29 12.43
N THR A 130 11.41 -6.03 12.69
CA THR A 130 11.90 -4.75 13.22
C THR A 130 12.89 -4.16 12.22
N LEU A 131 12.64 -2.93 11.76
CA LEU A 131 13.37 -2.26 10.70
C LEU A 131 13.89 -0.92 11.20
N GLN A 132 15.11 -0.56 10.77
CA GLN A 132 15.62 0.79 10.98
C GLN A 132 15.14 1.71 9.85
N GLY A 133 14.46 2.78 10.23
CA GLY A 133 14.02 3.86 9.36
C GLY A 133 15.10 4.91 9.15
N ALA A 134 14.76 5.95 8.39
CA ALA A 134 15.62 7.12 8.27
C ALA A 134 15.54 7.99 9.54
N ASP A 135 14.37 8.00 10.19
CA ASP A 135 14.09 8.78 11.40
C ASP A 135 14.20 7.94 12.68
N ASP A 136 13.66 6.73 12.73
CA ASP A 136 13.76 5.84 13.90
C ASP A 136 13.41 4.38 13.55
N THR A 137 13.25 3.54 14.57
CA THR A 137 12.89 2.12 14.49
C THR A 137 11.39 1.94 14.20
N TYR A 138 11.07 1.06 13.25
CA TYR A 138 9.72 0.63 12.94
C TYR A 138 9.55 -0.85 13.23
N GLU A 139 8.37 -1.25 13.70
CA GLU A 139 7.99 -2.63 13.90
C GLU A 139 6.74 -2.95 13.07
N ILE A 140 6.73 -4.13 12.45
CA ILE A 140 5.59 -4.66 11.71
C ILE A 140 5.01 -5.82 12.51
N TRP A 141 3.72 -5.72 12.82
CA TRP A 141 2.97 -6.71 13.59
C TRP A 141 1.89 -7.34 12.70
N GLN A 142 1.68 -8.64 12.84
CA GLN A 142 0.71 -9.40 12.07
C GLN A 142 -0.34 -10.01 13.00
N GLY A 143 -1.60 -9.79 12.70
CA GLY A 143 -2.74 -10.37 13.40
C GLY A 143 -3.75 -10.99 12.43
N ARG A 144 -4.65 -11.80 12.97
CA ARG A 144 -5.86 -12.24 12.26
C ARG A 144 -7.05 -11.49 12.83
N LEU A 145 -8.07 -11.23 12.00
CA LEU A 145 -9.20 -10.42 12.42
C LEU A 145 -10.15 -11.14 13.40
N ASP A 146 -10.03 -12.46 13.55
CA ASP A 146 -10.74 -13.24 14.56
C ASP A 146 -10.13 -13.15 15.97
N ASP A 147 -8.94 -12.57 16.12
CA ASP A 147 -8.38 -12.19 17.42
C ASP A 147 -9.13 -10.96 17.97
N PRO A 148 -9.75 -11.03 19.17
CA PRO A 148 -10.50 -9.91 19.75
C PRO A 148 -9.70 -8.61 19.89
N ALA A 149 -8.39 -8.68 20.15
CA ALA A 149 -7.55 -7.50 20.29
C ALA A 149 -7.27 -6.84 18.93
N VAL A 150 -7.07 -7.65 17.89
CA VAL A 150 -6.91 -7.19 16.50
C VAL A 150 -8.23 -6.61 15.98
N LEU A 151 -9.35 -7.31 16.18
CA LEU A 151 -10.69 -6.84 15.81
C LEU A 151 -11.02 -5.50 16.46
N GLN A 152 -10.74 -5.36 17.75
CA GLN A 152 -10.94 -4.10 18.46
C GLN A 152 -10.12 -2.96 17.82
N LEU A 153 -8.85 -3.21 17.48
CA LEU A 153 -8.01 -2.20 16.83
C LEU A 153 -8.54 -1.85 15.44
N VAL A 154 -8.94 -2.83 14.62
CA VAL A 154 -9.52 -2.59 13.29
C VAL A 154 -10.79 -1.76 13.37
N ARG A 155 -11.71 -2.08 14.28
CA ARG A 155 -12.95 -1.29 14.50
C ARG A 155 -12.66 0.17 14.84
N ARG A 156 -11.58 0.44 15.57
CA ARG A 156 -11.18 1.81 15.92
C ARG A 156 -10.65 2.60 14.73
N ILE A 157 -9.99 1.93 13.77
CA ILE A 157 -9.33 2.58 12.63
C ILE A 157 -10.12 2.47 11.32
N GLN A 158 -11.27 1.78 11.30
CA GLN A 158 -12.01 1.48 10.07
C GLN A 158 -12.42 2.73 9.28
N ILE A 159 -12.71 3.85 9.96
CA ILE A 159 -13.01 5.14 9.33
C ILE A 159 -11.86 5.62 8.42
N LEU A 160 -10.61 5.23 8.71
CA LEU A 160 -9.46 5.65 7.90
C LEU A 160 -9.54 5.14 6.46
N ALA A 161 -10.17 3.98 6.23
CA ALA A 161 -10.42 3.49 4.87
C ALA A 161 -11.24 4.50 4.07
N SER A 162 -12.35 4.98 4.63
CA SER A 162 -13.21 5.98 4.00
C SER A 162 -12.58 7.36 3.87
N LEU A 163 -11.67 7.72 4.79
CA LEU A 163 -11.03 9.05 4.78
C LEU A 163 -9.80 9.16 3.87
N PHE A 164 -9.16 8.04 3.52
CA PHE A 164 -7.86 8.03 2.82
C PHE A 164 -7.79 7.14 1.58
N ILE A 165 -8.76 6.25 1.36
CA ILE A 165 -8.87 5.42 0.16
C ILE A 165 -10.12 5.84 -0.60
N GLU A 166 -9.95 6.25 -1.85
CA GLU A 166 -11.07 6.55 -2.74
C GLU A 166 -11.87 5.27 -3.00
N GLY A 167 -13.19 5.29 -2.79
CA GLY A 167 -14.04 4.09 -2.81
C GLY A 167 -13.85 3.17 -1.60
N GLY A 168 -13.04 3.57 -0.61
CA GLY A 168 -12.74 2.77 0.57
C GLY A 168 -13.92 2.64 1.52
N SER A 169 -14.21 1.42 1.97
CA SER A 169 -15.25 1.13 2.95
C SER A 169 -14.71 0.32 4.13
N PRO A 170 -15.31 0.44 5.34
CA PRO A 170 -15.02 -0.45 6.46
C PRO A 170 -15.21 -1.93 6.09
N ILE A 171 -14.38 -2.81 6.66
CA ILE A 171 -14.58 -4.26 6.52
C ILE A 171 -15.87 -4.64 7.26
N ARG A 172 -16.69 -5.49 6.64
CA ARG A 172 -17.92 -6.01 7.25
C ARG A 172 -17.58 -7.02 8.33
N THR A 173 -17.48 -6.56 9.57
CA THR A 173 -17.13 -7.41 10.73
C THR A 173 -18.33 -8.03 11.45
N GLU A 174 -19.55 -7.62 11.10
CA GLU A 174 -20.80 -8.08 11.73
C GLU A 174 -21.86 -8.33 10.64
N SER A 175 -22.71 -9.34 10.85
CA SER A 175 -23.80 -9.68 9.94
C SER A 175 -24.98 -8.74 10.20
N SER A 176 -25.70 -8.38 9.14
CA SER A 176 -26.96 -7.64 9.21
C SER A 176 -28.06 -8.39 8.45
N ASP A 177 -29.28 -7.88 8.50
CA ASP A 177 -30.39 -8.42 7.68
C ASP A 177 -30.12 -8.29 6.17
N GLU A 178 -29.23 -7.38 5.76
CA GLU A 178 -28.91 -7.08 4.36
C GLU A 178 -27.70 -7.87 3.84
N TYR A 179 -26.79 -8.31 4.73
CA TYR A 179 -25.58 -9.01 4.32
C TYR A 179 -25.01 -9.90 5.44
N GLU A 180 -24.46 -11.05 5.02
CA GLU A 180 -23.67 -11.92 5.90
C GLU A 180 -22.27 -11.33 6.11
N ALA A 181 -21.75 -11.42 7.34
CA ALA A 181 -20.38 -11.02 7.65
C ALA A 181 -19.37 -11.89 6.89
N ASP A 182 -18.24 -11.29 6.53
CA ASP A 182 -17.11 -12.08 6.07
C ASP A 182 -16.60 -12.96 7.22
N PRO A 183 -16.22 -14.22 6.94
CA PRO A 183 -15.49 -15.03 7.90
C PRO A 183 -14.20 -14.31 8.32
N LEU A 184 -14.13 -13.90 9.59
CA LEU A 184 -13.03 -13.08 10.12
C LEU A 184 -11.66 -13.80 10.03
N ASP A 185 -11.67 -15.13 10.02
CA ASP A 185 -10.48 -15.97 9.86
C ASP A 185 -9.78 -15.82 8.49
N ARG A 186 -10.47 -15.25 7.49
CA ARG A 186 -9.91 -14.97 6.16
C ARG A 186 -9.16 -13.65 6.08
N TRP A 187 -9.33 -12.77 7.07
CA TRP A 187 -8.69 -11.47 7.12
C TRP A 187 -7.40 -11.52 7.93
N THR A 188 -6.29 -11.24 7.29
CA THR A 188 -4.99 -11.01 7.94
C THR A 188 -4.70 -9.51 7.93
N VAL A 189 -4.29 -8.98 9.07
CA VAL A 189 -4.03 -7.54 9.25
C VAL A 189 -2.57 -7.34 9.62
N PHE A 190 -1.93 -6.39 8.95
CA PHE A 190 -0.56 -5.98 9.22
C PHE A 190 -0.56 -4.56 9.76
N PHE A 191 0.04 -4.34 10.92
CA PHE A 191 0.16 -3.03 11.55
C PHE A 191 1.61 -2.55 11.48
N LEU A 192 1.79 -1.28 11.12
CA LEU A 192 3.08 -0.61 11.15
C LEU A 192 3.12 0.36 12.33
N TYR A 193 4.10 0.16 13.20
CA TYR A 193 4.33 1.02 14.37
C TYR A 193 5.70 1.66 14.31
N HIS A 194 5.78 2.94 14.65
CA HIS A 194 7.01 3.64 14.98
C HIS A 194 7.28 3.41 16.47
N LYS A 195 8.39 2.73 16.79
CA LYS A 195 8.82 2.43 18.15
C LYS A 195 9.77 3.52 18.63
N ARG A 196 9.35 4.25 19.66
CA ARG A 196 10.12 5.36 20.24
C ARG A 196 10.63 5.03 21.64
N PRO A 197 11.91 5.25 21.95
CA PRO A 197 12.39 5.16 23.33
C PRO A 197 11.72 6.24 24.18
N VAL A 198 11.35 5.90 25.41
CA VAL A 198 10.81 6.88 26.36
C VAL A 198 11.97 7.69 26.94
N PRO A 199 11.94 9.04 26.88
CA PRO A 199 12.95 9.87 27.52
C PRO A 199 13.09 9.52 29.00
N ASN A 200 14.32 9.51 29.51
CA ASN A 200 14.62 9.28 30.93
C ASN A 200 14.20 7.90 31.51
N LYS A 201 13.74 6.95 30.67
CA LYS A 201 13.40 5.58 31.08
C LYS A 201 14.04 4.55 30.14
N PRO A 202 15.32 4.18 30.35
CA PRO A 202 16.03 3.26 29.47
C PRO A 202 15.35 1.88 29.43
N GLY A 203 15.19 1.34 28.22
CA GLY A 203 14.54 0.04 27.99
C GLY A 203 13.02 0.09 27.87
N GLN A 204 12.40 1.25 28.12
CA GLN A 204 10.98 1.46 27.89
C GLN A 204 10.73 2.10 26.52
N PHE A 205 9.73 1.58 25.81
CA PHE A 205 9.36 2.04 24.48
C PHE A 205 7.89 2.40 24.42
N THR A 206 7.57 3.43 23.65
CA THR A 206 6.22 3.77 23.23
C THR A 206 6.03 3.40 21.77
N TYR A 207 4.80 3.04 21.44
CA TYR A 207 4.40 2.64 20.12
C TYR A 207 3.48 3.70 19.54
N VAL A 208 3.83 4.20 18.36
CA VAL A 208 3.03 5.17 17.61
C VAL A 208 2.55 4.51 16.33
N PHE A 209 1.25 4.38 16.15
CA PHE A 209 0.63 3.81 14.97
C PHE A 209 0.97 4.64 13.74
N ALA A 210 1.60 4.01 12.75
CA ALA A 210 2.04 4.67 11.52
C ALA A 210 1.20 4.27 10.31
N GLY A 211 0.55 3.11 10.34
CA GLY A 211 -0.28 2.62 9.24
C GLY A 211 -0.70 1.17 9.42
N TYR A 212 -1.51 0.67 8.49
CA TYR A 212 -1.93 -0.73 8.45
C TYR A 212 -2.23 -1.19 7.02
N SER A 213 -2.34 -2.50 6.85
CA SER A 213 -2.89 -3.09 5.64
C SER A 213 -3.69 -4.35 5.96
N THR A 214 -4.73 -4.60 5.18
CA THR A 214 -5.58 -5.78 5.30
C THR A 214 -5.41 -6.66 4.07
N VAL A 215 -5.38 -7.98 4.30
CA VAL A 215 -5.27 -8.99 3.25
C VAL A 215 -6.40 -9.98 3.43
N PHE A 216 -7.18 -10.17 2.36
CA PHE A 216 -8.27 -11.12 2.31
C PHE A 216 -7.86 -12.39 1.54
N LYS A 217 -8.17 -13.55 2.10
CA LYS A 217 -7.95 -14.85 1.45
C LYS A 217 -9.16 -15.23 0.60
N LEU A 218 -9.07 -15.02 -0.71
CA LEU A 218 -10.08 -15.44 -1.68
C LEU A 218 -9.88 -16.92 -2.02
N TYR A 219 -10.92 -17.73 -1.79
CA TYR A 219 -10.91 -19.12 -2.22
C TYR A 219 -10.68 -19.22 -3.73
N ILE A 220 -9.83 -20.16 -4.15
CA ILE A 220 -9.62 -20.48 -5.56
C ILE A 220 -10.05 -21.91 -5.83
N LEU A 221 -11.05 -22.07 -6.69
CA LEU A 221 -11.45 -23.38 -7.17
C LEU A 221 -10.32 -23.96 -8.03
N GLN A 222 -9.76 -25.08 -7.58
CA GLN A 222 -8.79 -25.85 -8.35
C GLN A 222 -9.49 -27.00 -9.08
N PRO A 223 -9.17 -27.24 -10.36
CA PRO A 223 -9.67 -28.41 -11.05
C PRO A 223 -9.18 -29.69 -10.33
N PRO A 224 -10.01 -30.74 -10.23
CA PRO A 224 -9.62 -31.98 -9.58
C PRO A 224 -8.42 -32.60 -10.29
N SER A 225 -7.44 -33.07 -9.51
CA SER A 225 -6.19 -33.64 -10.02
C SER A 225 -6.36 -35.04 -10.64
N ALA A 226 -7.51 -35.67 -10.41
CA ALA A 226 -7.87 -37.01 -10.90
C ALA A 226 -9.18 -36.97 -11.70
N PRO A 227 -9.38 -37.87 -12.68
CA PRO A 227 -10.65 -37.98 -13.38
C PRO A 227 -11.77 -38.30 -12.37
N VAL A 228 -12.80 -37.45 -12.38
CA VAL A 228 -13.93 -37.54 -11.45
C VAL A 228 -14.69 -38.83 -11.73
N THR A 229 -14.67 -39.79 -10.79
CA THR A 229 -15.60 -40.92 -10.78
C THR A 229 -17.02 -40.36 -10.57
N THR A 230 -18.03 -40.95 -11.22
CA THR A 230 -19.42 -40.45 -11.28
C THR A 230 -20.15 -40.29 -9.94
N ASN A 231 -19.53 -40.65 -8.81
CA ASN A 231 -20.06 -40.46 -7.47
C ASN A 231 -19.32 -39.30 -6.79
N PHE A 232 -19.83 -38.09 -6.96
CA PHE A 232 -19.37 -36.90 -6.23
C PHE A 232 -20.17 -36.80 -4.92
N GLU A 233 -19.49 -36.98 -3.79
CA GLU A 233 -20.04 -36.69 -2.46
C GLU A 233 -19.37 -35.41 -1.93
N LEU A 234 -20.17 -34.50 -1.37
CA LEU A 234 -19.64 -33.31 -0.73
C LEU A 234 -18.86 -33.70 0.54
N PRO A 235 -17.71 -33.06 0.82
CA PRO A 235 -16.98 -33.28 2.06
C PRO A 235 -17.90 -33.05 3.27
N THR A 236 -17.95 -34.02 4.18
CA THR A 236 -18.69 -33.91 5.44
C THR A 236 -17.88 -33.23 6.56
N GLU A 237 -16.58 -33.04 6.36
CA GLU A 237 -15.69 -32.36 7.30
C GLU A 237 -15.74 -30.84 7.13
N THR A 238 -15.90 -30.12 8.25
CA THR A 238 -15.84 -28.66 8.31
C THR A 238 -14.38 -28.20 8.34
N ILE A 239 -13.82 -27.89 7.18
CA ILE A 239 -12.46 -27.34 7.07
C ILE A 239 -12.52 -25.81 7.17
N PRO A 240 -11.75 -25.15 8.06
CA PRO A 240 -11.70 -23.69 8.13
C PRO A 240 -11.29 -23.07 6.80
N PHE A 241 -11.91 -21.95 6.42
CA PHE A 241 -11.63 -21.36 5.12
C PHE A 241 -10.18 -20.90 4.96
N SER A 242 -9.53 -20.57 6.07
CA SER A 242 -8.11 -20.19 6.08
C SER A 242 -7.15 -21.30 5.62
N GLU A 243 -7.62 -22.56 5.58
CA GLU A 243 -6.82 -23.73 5.16
C GLU A 243 -6.91 -24.03 3.67
N PHE A 244 -7.83 -23.41 2.92
CA PHE A 244 -7.95 -23.64 1.49
C PHE A 244 -6.84 -22.93 0.70
N PRO A 245 -6.46 -23.47 -0.47
CA PRO A 245 -5.71 -22.71 -1.43
C PRO A 245 -6.44 -21.40 -1.76
N CYS A 246 -5.69 -20.30 -1.86
CA CYS A 246 -6.27 -18.98 -1.99
C CYS A 246 -5.48 -18.05 -2.90
N ARG A 247 -6.16 -17.00 -3.37
CA ARG A 247 -5.54 -15.75 -3.81
C ARG A 247 -5.56 -14.78 -2.65
N SER A 248 -4.38 -14.35 -2.21
CA SER A 248 -4.25 -13.37 -1.15
C SER A 248 -4.35 -11.98 -1.74
N ARG A 249 -5.48 -11.30 -1.50
CA ARG A 249 -5.76 -9.96 -2.02
C ARG A 249 -5.47 -8.91 -0.97
N ILE A 250 -4.49 -8.06 -1.21
CA ILE A 250 -4.28 -6.84 -0.43
C ILE A 250 -5.48 -5.92 -0.71
N SER A 251 -6.24 -5.58 0.32
CA SER A 251 -7.47 -4.81 0.21
C SER A 251 -7.21 -3.34 0.58
N GLN A 252 -7.07 -3.05 1.88
CA GLN A 252 -6.78 -1.71 2.36
C GLN A 252 -5.28 -1.57 2.61
N PHE A 253 -4.68 -0.46 2.21
CA PHE A 253 -3.28 -0.14 2.51
C PHE A 253 -3.13 1.34 2.84
N ILE A 254 -2.84 1.65 4.09
CA ILE A 254 -2.78 3.03 4.59
C ILE A 254 -1.49 3.24 5.37
N ILE A 255 -0.75 4.28 5.01
CA ILE A 255 0.24 4.92 5.87
C ILE A 255 -0.35 6.27 6.26
N LEU A 256 -0.31 6.64 7.54
CA LEU A 256 -0.82 7.94 7.98
C LEU A 256 0.06 9.08 7.42
N PRO A 257 -0.52 10.25 7.08
CA PRO A 257 0.21 11.36 6.45
C PRO A 257 1.53 11.78 7.14
N PRO A 258 1.62 11.84 8.49
CA PRO A 258 2.88 12.19 9.18
C PRO A 258 4.04 11.19 8.96
N PHE A 259 3.76 10.01 8.41
CA PHE A 259 4.71 8.94 8.17
C PHE A 259 4.96 8.67 6.68
N HIS A 260 4.42 9.49 5.78
CA HIS A 260 4.68 9.44 4.35
C HIS A 260 6.13 9.82 4.00
N LYS A 261 6.55 9.51 2.75
CA LYS A 261 7.87 9.86 2.18
C LYS A 261 9.10 9.38 2.95
N LYS A 262 8.93 8.55 3.98
CA LYS A 262 10.00 7.95 4.79
C LYS A 262 10.36 6.51 4.39
N GLY A 263 9.73 5.99 3.33
CA GLY A 263 9.89 4.60 2.87
C GLY A 263 9.00 3.58 3.58
N ASN A 264 8.08 4.03 4.44
CA ASN A 264 7.21 3.18 5.25
C ASN A 264 6.25 2.32 4.43
N GLY A 265 5.67 2.86 3.35
CA GLY A 265 4.83 2.08 2.43
C GLY A 265 5.59 0.89 1.84
N MET A 266 6.81 1.11 1.33
CA MET A 266 7.61 0.02 0.77
C MET A 266 8.03 -0.99 1.84
N ARG A 267 8.39 -0.56 3.05
CA ARG A 267 8.71 -1.48 4.17
C ARG A 267 7.54 -2.42 4.48
N LEU A 268 6.35 -1.84 4.67
CA LEU A 268 5.16 -2.61 4.97
C LEU A 268 4.80 -3.56 3.82
N TYR A 269 4.77 -3.06 2.58
CA TYR A 269 4.46 -3.86 1.41
C TYR A 269 5.46 -5.02 1.21
N SER A 270 6.77 -4.77 1.24
CA SER A 270 7.78 -5.80 1.04
C SER A 270 7.67 -6.93 2.08
N ARG A 271 7.34 -6.58 3.33
CA ARG A 271 7.13 -7.58 4.38
C ARG A 271 5.85 -8.38 4.20
N ILE A 272 4.76 -7.73 3.79
CA ILE A 272 3.50 -8.41 3.44
C ILE A 272 3.77 -9.38 2.29
N TYR A 273 4.36 -8.90 1.19
CA TYR A 273 4.67 -9.72 0.02
C TYR A 273 5.51 -10.94 0.39
N LYS A 274 6.58 -10.78 1.18
CA LYS A 274 7.40 -11.90 1.66
C LYS A 274 6.59 -12.91 2.48
N THR A 275 5.73 -12.42 3.38
CA THR A 275 4.88 -13.30 4.21
C THR A 275 3.90 -14.12 3.37
N LEU A 276 3.32 -13.52 2.32
CA LEU A 276 2.40 -14.20 1.40
C LEU A 276 3.15 -15.13 0.42
N LEU A 277 4.38 -14.77 0.05
CA LEU A 277 5.25 -15.62 -0.77
C LEU A 277 5.60 -16.91 -0.03
N ASP A 278 5.88 -16.82 1.27
CA ASP A 278 6.22 -17.97 2.13
C ASP A 278 4.99 -18.83 2.49
N ASP A 279 3.76 -18.32 2.34
CA ASP A 279 2.52 -19.05 2.66
C ASP A 279 2.15 -20.09 1.59
N SER A 280 2.27 -21.38 1.91
CA SER A 280 1.92 -22.50 1.02
C SER A 280 0.49 -22.48 0.47
N LYS A 281 -0.46 -21.83 1.15
CA LYS A 281 -1.87 -21.73 0.72
C LYS A 281 -2.07 -20.65 -0.33
N THR A 282 -1.24 -19.61 -0.30
CA THR A 282 -1.31 -18.52 -1.27
C THR A 282 -0.73 -19.00 -2.59
N ILE A 283 -1.55 -18.96 -3.65
CA ILE A 283 -1.15 -19.29 -5.03
C ILE A 283 -0.77 -18.02 -5.79
N GLU A 284 -1.49 -16.94 -5.54
CA GLU A 284 -1.35 -15.68 -6.26
C GLU A 284 -1.63 -14.52 -5.30
N ILE A 285 -0.85 -13.45 -5.43
CA ILE A 285 -0.96 -12.22 -4.66
C ILE A 285 -1.57 -11.15 -5.57
N THR A 286 -2.72 -10.66 -5.17
CA THR A 286 -3.49 -9.64 -5.89
C THR A 286 -3.66 -8.39 -5.02
N VAL A 287 -4.10 -7.30 -5.64
CA VAL A 287 -4.40 -6.04 -4.96
C VAL A 287 -5.78 -5.61 -5.44
N GLU A 288 -6.62 -5.17 -4.52
CA GLU A 288 -7.94 -4.61 -4.79
C GLU A 288 -7.77 -3.16 -5.25
N ASP A 289 -8.18 -2.87 -6.48
CA ASP A 289 -8.25 -1.55 -7.10
C ASP A 289 -7.13 -0.58 -6.67
N PRO A 290 -5.85 -0.90 -6.99
CA PRO A 290 -4.73 -0.07 -6.59
C PRO A 290 -4.80 1.32 -7.22
N ASN A 291 -4.44 2.34 -6.43
CA ASN A 291 -4.24 3.70 -6.94
C ASN A 291 -2.81 3.89 -7.48
N GLU A 292 -2.58 4.99 -8.19
CA GLU A 292 -1.30 5.29 -8.84
C GLU A 292 -0.13 5.33 -7.84
N ASP A 293 -0.33 5.95 -6.67
CA ASP A 293 0.70 6.03 -5.62
C ASP A 293 1.10 4.63 -5.12
N PHE A 294 0.13 3.73 -4.96
CA PHE A 294 0.37 2.36 -4.55
C PHE A 294 1.05 1.54 -5.65
N ASP A 295 0.66 1.73 -6.92
CA ASP A 295 1.31 1.07 -8.07
C ASP A 295 2.80 1.38 -8.11
N VAL A 296 3.22 2.62 -7.85
CA VAL A 296 4.65 2.96 -7.74
C VAL A 296 5.31 2.20 -6.60
N VAL A 297 4.70 2.13 -5.41
CA VAL A 297 5.26 1.39 -4.27
C VAL A 297 5.42 -0.09 -4.61
N ARG A 298 4.39 -0.67 -5.23
CA ARG A 298 4.33 -2.08 -5.64
C ARG A 298 5.38 -2.40 -6.69
N ASP A 299 5.41 -1.66 -7.79
CA ASP A 299 6.37 -1.84 -8.88
C ASP A 299 7.81 -1.74 -8.38
N MET A 300 8.08 -0.76 -7.51
CA MET A 300 9.40 -0.57 -6.96
C MET A 300 9.82 -1.72 -6.05
N ALA A 301 8.95 -2.15 -5.14
CA ALA A 301 9.24 -3.25 -4.23
C ALA A 301 9.42 -4.57 -4.97
N ASP A 302 8.52 -4.88 -5.91
CA ASP A 302 8.56 -6.08 -6.73
C ASP A 302 9.84 -6.13 -7.57
N MET A 303 10.22 -5.02 -8.21
CA MET A 303 11.46 -4.94 -9.00
C MET A 303 12.72 -5.10 -8.17
N MET A 304 12.76 -4.50 -6.97
CA MET A 304 13.88 -4.66 -6.06
C MET A 304 14.05 -6.12 -5.64
N PHE A 305 12.95 -6.78 -5.26
CA PHE A 305 12.96 -8.20 -4.92
C PHE A 305 13.35 -9.10 -6.11
N LEU A 306 12.72 -8.93 -7.27
CA LEU A 306 12.93 -9.79 -8.43
C LEU A 306 14.34 -9.67 -9.00
N ARG A 307 14.92 -8.48 -9.03
CA ARG A 307 16.29 -8.28 -9.53
C ARG A 307 17.37 -8.76 -8.57
N GLU A 308 17.02 -9.14 -7.35
CA GLU A 308 17.91 -9.92 -6.46
C GLU A 308 17.92 -11.42 -6.82
N GLN A 309 16.91 -11.90 -7.55
CA GLN A 309 16.80 -13.31 -7.92
C GLN A 309 17.63 -13.64 -9.19
N PRO A 310 18.51 -14.65 -9.16
CA PRO A 310 19.35 -15.00 -10.30
C PRO A 310 18.54 -15.46 -11.53
N ASP A 311 17.53 -16.30 -11.32
CA ASP A 311 16.69 -16.85 -12.38
C ASP A 311 15.88 -15.78 -13.11
N TRP A 312 15.37 -14.77 -12.38
CA TRP A 312 14.72 -13.61 -12.98
C TRP A 312 15.68 -12.83 -13.90
N ASN A 313 16.91 -12.59 -13.43
CA ASN A 313 17.92 -11.88 -14.22
C ASN A 313 18.40 -12.69 -15.43
N GLU A 314 18.42 -14.02 -15.37
CA GLU A 314 18.86 -14.85 -16.49
C GLU A 314 17.76 -15.07 -17.53
N LEU A 315 16.56 -15.43 -17.07
CA LEU A 315 15.48 -15.93 -17.91
C LEU A 315 14.65 -14.81 -18.53
N VAL A 316 14.51 -13.66 -17.86
CA VAL A 316 13.72 -12.53 -18.38
C VAL A 316 14.61 -11.64 -19.26
N ARG A 317 14.65 -11.95 -20.55
CA ARG A 317 15.41 -11.21 -21.57
C ARG A 317 14.70 -11.26 -22.93
N ILE A 318 14.89 -10.21 -23.73
CA ILE A 318 14.38 -10.15 -25.10
C ILE A 318 15.19 -11.10 -25.98
N ASN A 319 14.52 -11.94 -26.75
CA ASN A 319 15.19 -12.76 -27.74
C ASN A 319 15.58 -11.92 -28.97
N THR A 320 16.84 -11.49 -29.03
CA THR A 320 17.38 -10.63 -30.10
C THR A 320 17.54 -11.34 -31.45
N ASN A 321 17.46 -12.67 -31.48
CA ASN A 321 17.60 -13.46 -32.72
C ASN A 321 16.37 -13.39 -33.63
N ILE A 322 15.31 -12.70 -33.21
CA ILE A 322 14.06 -12.60 -33.94
C ILE A 322 14.18 -11.53 -35.02
N GLU A 323 13.96 -11.92 -36.27
CA GLU A 323 13.85 -10.98 -37.38
C GLU A 323 12.44 -10.36 -37.45
N ILE A 324 12.38 -9.03 -37.53
CA ILE A 324 11.12 -8.31 -37.69
C ILE A 324 10.74 -8.33 -39.18
N ARG A 325 9.80 -9.19 -39.52
CA ARG A 325 9.22 -9.23 -40.87
C ARG A 325 8.36 -7.98 -41.10
N ARG A 326 8.42 -7.42 -42.32
CA ARG A 326 7.61 -6.24 -42.71
C ARG A 326 6.11 -6.58 -42.86
N THR A 327 5.79 -7.85 -43.06
CA THR A 327 4.43 -8.37 -43.23
C THR A 327 4.28 -9.69 -42.48
N GLY A 328 3.08 -9.96 -41.95
CA GLY A 328 2.75 -11.18 -41.21
C GLY A 328 2.57 -10.97 -39.71
N VAL A 329 2.25 -12.05 -39.00
CA VAL A 329 2.01 -12.04 -37.56
C VAL A 329 3.33 -11.81 -36.82
N LEU A 330 3.28 -10.93 -35.82
CA LEU A 330 4.43 -10.66 -34.95
C LEU A 330 4.89 -11.99 -34.31
N PRO A 331 6.18 -12.36 -34.38
CA PRO A 331 6.65 -13.61 -33.80
C PRO A 331 6.27 -13.67 -32.32
N GLN A 332 5.49 -14.66 -31.90
CA GLN A 332 5.05 -14.83 -30.49
C GLN A 332 6.21 -15.13 -29.51
N ILE A 333 7.46 -15.10 -29.99
CA ILE A 333 8.66 -15.67 -29.37
C ILE A 333 9.55 -14.58 -28.75
N VAL A 334 9.12 -13.31 -28.73
CA VAL A 334 9.92 -12.22 -28.11
C VAL A 334 10.34 -12.58 -26.68
N LEU A 335 9.46 -13.30 -25.97
CA LEU A 335 9.68 -13.85 -24.64
C LEU A 335 9.24 -15.32 -24.59
N ASP A 336 9.96 -16.15 -23.83
CA ASP A 336 9.56 -17.54 -23.56
C ASP A 336 8.40 -17.58 -22.57
N LYS A 337 7.17 -17.66 -23.09
CA LYS A 337 5.93 -17.68 -22.30
C LYS A 337 5.88 -18.81 -21.28
N LYS A 338 6.42 -19.99 -21.59
CA LYS A 338 6.35 -21.15 -20.69
C LYS A 338 7.23 -20.93 -19.47
N THR A 339 8.44 -20.44 -19.69
CA THR A 339 9.39 -20.11 -18.61
C THR A 339 8.87 -18.93 -17.78
N LEU A 340 8.32 -17.91 -18.42
CA LEU A 340 7.70 -16.77 -17.72
C LEU A 340 6.53 -17.20 -16.84
N GLU A 341 5.67 -18.10 -17.30
CA GLU A 341 4.56 -18.61 -16.50
C GLU A 341 5.05 -19.43 -15.28
N GLY A 342 6.16 -20.15 -15.43
CA GLY A 342 6.83 -20.80 -14.30
C GLY A 342 7.34 -19.81 -13.25
N LEU A 343 7.97 -18.71 -13.68
CA LEU A 343 8.42 -17.64 -12.78
C LEU A 343 7.25 -16.92 -12.11
N ARG A 344 6.16 -16.69 -12.85
CA ARG A 344 4.95 -16.05 -12.32
C ARG A 344 4.36 -16.84 -11.17
N HIS A 345 4.21 -18.17 -11.33
CA HIS A 345 3.74 -19.04 -10.26
C HIS A 345 4.74 -19.14 -9.10
N LYS A 346 6.05 -19.21 -9.39
CA LYS A 346 7.09 -19.24 -8.37
C LYS A 346 7.05 -18.02 -7.45
N TYR A 347 6.86 -16.84 -8.04
CA TYR A 347 6.81 -15.57 -7.30
C TYR A 347 5.37 -15.15 -6.94
N LYS A 348 4.36 -15.94 -7.28
CA LYS A 348 2.94 -15.71 -6.96
C LYS A 348 2.42 -14.35 -7.39
N ILE A 349 2.90 -13.80 -8.51
CA ILE A 349 2.51 -12.47 -8.98
C ILE A 349 1.30 -12.57 -9.92
N ALA A 350 0.30 -11.71 -9.72
CA ALA A 350 -0.83 -11.59 -10.62
C ALA A 350 -0.40 -11.26 -12.06
N SER A 351 -1.07 -11.84 -13.06
CA SER A 351 -0.64 -11.78 -14.46
C SER A 351 -0.44 -10.37 -15.03
N ARG A 352 -1.32 -9.40 -14.72
CA ARG A 352 -1.14 -7.99 -15.16
C ARG A 352 0.15 -7.39 -14.59
N GLN A 353 0.35 -7.53 -13.29
CA GLN A 353 1.53 -7.01 -12.60
C GLN A 353 2.81 -7.67 -13.13
N PHE A 354 2.79 -8.99 -13.26
CA PHE A 354 3.93 -9.75 -13.76
C PHE A 354 4.37 -9.29 -15.16
N ASN A 355 3.42 -9.12 -16.09
CA ASN A 355 3.72 -8.66 -17.44
C ASN A 355 4.32 -7.25 -17.45
N ARG A 356 3.83 -6.35 -16.59
CA ARG A 356 4.40 -5.01 -16.41
C ARG A 356 5.83 -5.05 -15.87
N LEU A 357 6.10 -5.89 -14.88
CA LEU A 357 7.45 -6.09 -14.32
C LEU A 357 8.43 -6.68 -15.36
N VAL A 358 7.98 -7.60 -16.21
CA VAL A 358 8.79 -8.13 -17.32
C VAL A 358 9.13 -7.03 -18.34
N GLU A 359 8.15 -6.20 -18.71
CA GLU A 359 8.34 -5.08 -19.65
C GLU A 359 9.31 -4.03 -19.07
N MET A 360 9.15 -3.67 -17.79
CA MET A 360 10.02 -2.73 -17.09
C MET A 360 11.43 -3.30 -16.88
N HIS A 361 11.56 -4.59 -16.52
CA HIS A 361 12.88 -5.22 -16.35
C HIS A 361 13.66 -5.31 -17.66
N THR A 362 12.98 -5.64 -18.76
CA THR A 362 13.60 -5.64 -20.09
C THR A 362 13.97 -4.23 -20.54
N PHE A 363 13.16 -3.21 -20.21
CA PHE A 363 13.53 -1.80 -20.39
C PHE A 363 14.81 -1.44 -19.62
N PHE A 364 14.91 -1.83 -18.35
CA PHE A 364 16.09 -1.59 -17.49
C PHE A 364 17.36 -2.33 -17.98
N LYS A 365 17.22 -3.32 -18.87
CA LYS A 365 18.34 -4.04 -19.49
C LYS A 365 18.77 -3.43 -20.82
N LEU A 366 17.96 -2.57 -21.44
CA LEU A 366 18.29 -1.97 -22.74
C LEU A 366 19.65 -1.28 -22.72
N PRO A 367 20.48 -1.38 -23.76
CA PRO A 367 21.77 -0.69 -23.80
C PRO A 367 21.64 0.83 -23.61
N SER A 368 22.52 1.44 -22.82
CA SER A 368 22.51 2.88 -22.52
C SER A 368 22.39 3.80 -23.77
N PRO A 369 23.03 3.50 -24.92
CA PRO A 369 22.89 4.30 -26.14
C PRO A 369 21.48 4.35 -26.76
N VAL A 370 20.62 3.37 -26.49
CA VAL A 370 19.27 3.26 -27.08
C VAL A 370 18.16 3.41 -26.05
N ARG A 371 18.48 3.38 -24.76
CA ARG A 371 17.51 3.45 -23.67
C ARG A 371 17.00 4.90 -23.53
N PRO A 372 15.68 5.12 -23.57
CA PRO A 372 15.08 6.41 -23.26
C PRO A 372 15.46 6.90 -21.84
N THR A 373 15.65 8.20 -21.71
CA THR A 373 16.03 8.90 -20.48
C THR A 373 15.10 10.09 -20.26
N LEU A 374 15.04 10.63 -19.03
CA LEU A 374 14.19 11.78 -18.70
C LEU A 374 14.60 13.10 -19.36
N GLY A 375 15.74 13.15 -20.06
CA GLY A 375 16.25 14.38 -20.68
C GLY A 375 16.77 15.43 -19.69
N ILE A 376 16.78 15.11 -18.39
CA ILE A 376 17.29 15.96 -17.29
C ILE A 376 18.79 15.70 -17.02
N GLU A 377 19.33 14.60 -17.54
CA GLU A 377 20.78 14.39 -17.56
C GLU A 377 21.36 15.46 -18.49
N GLU A 378 22.07 16.44 -17.90
CA GLU A 378 22.95 17.34 -18.64
C GLU A 378 23.74 16.51 -19.65
N ASP A 379 23.90 17.07 -20.85
CA ASP A 379 24.60 16.60 -22.05
C ASP A 379 26.07 16.16 -21.79
N THR A 380 26.27 15.27 -20.81
CA THR A 380 27.54 14.93 -20.14
C THR A 380 27.95 13.49 -20.40
N THR A 381 27.05 12.65 -20.90
CA THR A 381 27.43 11.36 -21.50
C THR A 381 27.54 11.52 -23.01
N ASP A 382 28.77 11.49 -23.51
CA ASP A 382 29.12 11.21 -24.90
C ASP A 382 28.47 9.86 -25.32
N LYS A 383 27.18 9.87 -25.67
CA LYS A 383 26.44 8.65 -25.99
C LYS A 383 27.01 8.11 -27.31
N ARG A 384 27.83 7.07 -27.20
CA ARG A 384 28.33 6.29 -28.34
C ARG A 384 27.18 6.00 -29.30
N LYS A 385 27.43 6.15 -30.61
CA LYS A 385 26.42 5.80 -31.61
C LYS A 385 25.95 4.34 -31.42
N PRO A 386 24.63 4.09 -31.33
CA PRO A 386 24.12 2.76 -31.07
C PRO A 386 24.35 1.83 -32.24
N THR A 387 24.77 0.60 -31.97
CA THR A 387 25.00 -0.44 -32.98
C THR A 387 23.69 -0.92 -33.59
N PRO A 388 23.72 -1.56 -34.78
CA PRO A 388 22.52 -2.16 -35.37
C PRO A 388 21.83 -3.17 -34.46
N GLN A 389 22.59 -3.94 -33.66
CA GLN A 389 22.05 -4.91 -32.72
C GLN A 389 21.32 -4.24 -31.55
N GLU A 390 21.91 -3.19 -30.96
CA GLU A 390 21.27 -2.43 -29.87
C GLU A 390 19.98 -1.74 -30.36
N ARG A 391 19.99 -1.19 -31.58
CA ARG A 391 18.77 -0.62 -32.21
C ARG A 391 17.70 -1.67 -32.46
N HIS A 392 18.10 -2.88 -32.84
CA HIS A 392 17.19 -4.00 -33.06
C HIS A 392 16.54 -4.46 -31.76
N GLU A 393 17.32 -4.60 -30.69
CA GLU A 393 16.81 -4.93 -29.35
C GLU A 393 15.78 -3.89 -28.87
N TYR A 394 16.10 -2.61 -29.00
CA TYR A 394 15.15 -1.55 -28.66
C TYR A 394 13.88 -1.61 -29.50
N LYS A 395 13.99 -1.90 -30.80
CA LYS A 395 12.82 -2.07 -31.68
C LYS A 395 11.96 -3.25 -31.24
N LEU A 396 12.55 -4.36 -30.82
CA LEU A 396 11.81 -5.51 -30.28
C LEU A 396 11.08 -5.16 -28.97
N TRP A 397 11.74 -4.41 -28.07
CA TRP A 397 11.10 -3.91 -26.85
C TRP A 397 9.88 -3.03 -27.16
N LYS A 398 10.02 -2.08 -28.10
CA LYS A 398 8.89 -1.24 -28.52
C LYS A 398 7.72 -2.03 -29.07
N LEU A 399 7.97 -3.10 -29.82
CA LEU A 399 6.92 -3.97 -30.34
C LEU A 399 6.22 -4.76 -29.22
N LEU A 400 6.98 -5.22 -28.21
CA LEU A 400 6.43 -5.87 -27.02
C LEU A 400 5.47 -4.92 -26.28
N SER A 401 5.93 -3.71 -25.98
CA SER A 401 5.14 -2.70 -25.26
C SER A 401 3.90 -2.27 -26.07
N LYS A 402 4.06 -2.01 -27.37
CA LYS A 402 2.92 -1.69 -28.26
C LYS A 402 1.91 -2.84 -28.34
N SER A 403 2.37 -4.09 -28.38
CA SER A 403 1.47 -5.25 -28.38
C SER A 403 0.62 -5.30 -27.10
N ARG A 404 1.19 -5.00 -25.93
CA ARG A 404 0.43 -4.90 -24.68
C ARG A 404 -0.58 -3.76 -24.73
N ILE A 405 -0.14 -2.55 -25.10
CA ILE A 405 -0.99 -1.35 -25.16
C ILE A 405 -2.17 -1.59 -26.11
N TYR A 406 -1.93 -2.21 -27.26
CA TYR A 406 -2.97 -2.54 -28.22
C TYR A 406 -3.99 -3.52 -27.66
N VAL A 407 -3.55 -4.60 -27.00
CA VAL A 407 -4.45 -5.59 -26.40
C VAL A 407 -5.27 -4.98 -25.26
N GLN A 408 -4.65 -4.15 -24.42
CA GLN A 408 -5.33 -3.49 -23.31
C GLN A 408 -6.40 -2.49 -23.77
N ASN A 409 -6.13 -1.78 -24.88
CA ASN A 409 -7.04 -0.78 -25.43
C ASN A 409 -7.76 -1.28 -26.68
N ARG A 410 -7.96 -2.60 -26.81
CA ARG A 410 -8.43 -3.23 -28.06
C ARG A 410 -9.73 -2.62 -28.58
N GLU A 411 -10.66 -2.30 -27.69
CA GLU A 411 -11.96 -1.71 -28.05
C GLU A 411 -11.78 -0.32 -28.67
N ILE A 412 -11.11 0.59 -27.96
CA ILE A 412 -10.80 1.94 -28.45
C ILE A 412 -9.98 1.86 -29.74
N MET A 413 -8.95 1.02 -29.78
CA MET A 413 -8.08 0.85 -30.93
C MET A 413 -8.82 0.29 -32.16
N SER A 414 -9.89 -0.48 -31.97
CA SER A 414 -10.69 -1.00 -33.09
C SER A 414 -11.51 0.07 -33.81
N GLN A 415 -11.80 1.18 -33.13
CA GLN A 415 -12.61 2.29 -33.63
C GLN A 415 -11.82 3.34 -34.41
N LEU A 416 -10.49 3.38 -34.23
CA LEU A 416 -9.60 4.34 -34.91
C LEU A 416 -9.23 3.86 -36.32
N GLU A 417 -8.83 4.76 -37.21
CA GLU A 417 -8.27 4.40 -38.53
C GLU A 417 -6.83 3.85 -38.40
N PRO A 418 -6.31 3.06 -39.36
CA PRO A 418 -4.99 2.42 -39.26
C PRO A 418 -3.83 3.37 -38.93
N ASP A 419 -3.77 4.55 -39.57
CA ASP A 419 -2.69 5.51 -39.34
C ASP A 419 -2.83 6.18 -37.96
N GLU A 420 -4.06 6.47 -37.54
CA GLU A 420 -4.36 7.04 -36.22
C GLU A 420 -4.04 6.04 -35.09
N ARG A 421 -4.31 4.74 -35.29
CA ARG A 421 -3.91 3.67 -34.36
C ARG A 421 -2.40 3.68 -34.16
N ILE A 422 -1.62 3.80 -35.23
CA ILE A 422 -0.16 3.81 -35.16
C ILE A 422 0.31 5.03 -34.37
N GLN A 423 -0.23 6.21 -34.70
CA GLN A 423 0.10 7.45 -34.00
C GLN A 423 -0.23 7.39 -32.50
N LYS A 424 -1.43 6.95 -32.14
CA LYS A 424 -1.86 6.84 -30.72
C LYS A 424 -1.05 5.81 -29.94
N LEU A 425 -0.67 4.70 -30.59
CA LEU A 425 0.24 3.72 -30.00
C LEU A 425 1.63 4.30 -29.76
N ASP A 426 2.15 5.12 -30.68
CA ASP A 426 3.43 5.81 -30.50
C ASP A 426 3.37 6.86 -29.39
N GLU A 427 2.31 7.68 -29.33
CA GLU A 427 2.09 8.66 -28.26
C GLU A 427 2.04 7.98 -26.88
N THR A 428 1.27 6.88 -26.77
CA THR A 428 1.16 6.12 -25.51
C THR A 428 2.48 5.45 -25.14
N LEU A 429 3.23 4.94 -26.12
CA LEU A 429 4.53 4.34 -25.88
C LEU A 429 5.53 5.35 -25.31
N VAL A 430 5.55 6.59 -25.82
CA VAL A 430 6.42 7.65 -25.28
C VAL A 430 6.12 7.92 -23.81
N ALA A 431 4.84 7.95 -23.42
CA ALA A 431 4.46 8.10 -22.02
C ALA A 431 4.99 6.94 -21.15
N VAL A 432 4.88 5.70 -21.63
CA VAL A 432 5.43 4.50 -20.95
C VAL A 432 6.96 4.55 -20.86
N GLU A 433 7.65 5.00 -21.91
CA GLU A 433 9.11 5.16 -21.90
C GLU A 433 9.57 6.16 -20.85
N LEU A 434 8.88 7.30 -20.72
CA LEU A 434 9.16 8.31 -19.70
C LEU A 434 8.89 7.79 -18.29
N GLU A 435 7.76 7.09 -18.10
CA GLU A 435 7.41 6.46 -16.82
C GLU A 435 8.49 5.46 -16.38
N TYR A 436 8.93 4.56 -17.27
CA TYR A 436 9.95 3.58 -16.92
C TYR A 436 11.33 4.21 -16.74
N ALA A 437 11.68 5.26 -17.48
CA ALA A 437 12.89 6.02 -17.23
C ALA A 437 12.88 6.64 -15.81
N PHE A 438 11.73 7.17 -15.39
CA PHE A 438 11.56 7.71 -14.04
C PHE A 438 11.67 6.64 -12.95
N LEU A 439 11.03 5.49 -13.15
CA LEU A 439 11.13 4.36 -12.23
C LEU A 439 12.56 3.79 -12.15
N LEU A 440 13.31 3.78 -13.26
CA LEU A 440 14.71 3.37 -13.27
C LEU A 440 15.57 4.28 -12.39
N VAL A 441 15.43 5.60 -12.51
CA VAL A 441 16.18 6.55 -11.67
C VAL A 441 15.85 6.34 -10.19
N ARG A 442 14.56 6.15 -9.86
CA ARG A 442 14.13 5.83 -8.49
C ARG A 442 14.71 4.50 -8.00
N TYR A 443 14.73 3.48 -8.85
CA TYR A 443 15.32 2.19 -8.57
C TYR A 443 16.81 2.29 -8.23
N GLU A 444 17.58 2.99 -9.07
CA GLU A 444 19.03 3.14 -8.89
C GLU A 444 19.37 3.93 -7.62
N ALA A 445 18.69 5.06 -7.38
CA ALA A 445 18.86 5.85 -6.17
C ALA A 445 18.58 5.02 -4.90
N ARG A 446 17.57 4.17 -4.94
CA ARG A 446 17.17 3.35 -3.79
C ARG A 446 18.09 2.16 -3.57
N LYS A 447 18.55 1.52 -4.64
CA LYS A 447 19.58 0.49 -4.58
C LYS A 447 20.89 1.04 -3.98
N ALA A 448 21.29 2.26 -4.37
CA ALA A 448 22.44 2.94 -3.78
C ALA A 448 22.24 3.17 -2.27
N ALA A 449 21.08 3.69 -1.85
CA ALA A 449 20.76 3.88 -0.43
C ALA A 449 20.75 2.57 0.40
N GLN A 450 20.31 1.45 -0.19
CA GLN A 450 20.38 0.14 0.45
C GLN A 450 21.82 -0.36 0.63
N LEU A 451 22.69 -0.13 -0.37
CA LEU A 451 24.10 -0.50 -0.27
C LEU A 451 24.83 0.32 0.80
N GLU A 452 24.52 1.62 0.91
CA GLU A 452 25.10 2.50 1.94
C GLU A 452 24.65 2.11 3.36
N SER A 453 23.36 1.82 3.54
CA SER A 453 22.82 1.39 4.84
C SER A 453 23.32 -0.01 5.23
N GLY A 454 23.43 -0.95 4.28
CA GLY A 454 24.05 -2.26 4.49
C GLY A 454 25.54 -2.18 4.83
N GLY A 455 26.27 -1.23 4.22
CA GLY A 455 27.68 -0.95 4.52
C GLY A 455 27.88 -0.37 5.93
N LYS A 456 26.99 0.49 6.40
CA LYS A 456 26.98 0.99 7.79
C LYS A 456 26.67 -0.12 8.79
N LYS A 457 25.70 -1.00 8.50
CA LYS A 457 25.40 -2.18 9.34
C LYS A 457 26.60 -3.15 9.45
N ARG A 458 27.28 -3.42 8.33
CA ARG A 458 28.50 -4.25 8.33
C ARG A 458 29.67 -3.60 9.07
N LYS A 459 29.83 -2.27 9.02
CA LYS A 459 30.86 -1.57 9.81
C LYS A 459 30.56 -1.60 11.30
N ALA A 460 29.29 -1.41 11.71
CA ALA A 460 28.89 -1.54 13.11
C ALA A 460 29.12 -2.96 13.66
N ASP A 461 28.77 -4.00 12.89
CA ASP A 461 29.06 -5.40 13.26
C ASP A 461 30.57 -5.71 13.33
N VAL A 462 31.40 -5.00 12.56
CA VAL A 462 32.87 -5.15 12.59
C VAL A 462 33.47 -4.40 13.78
N ASP A 463 33.00 -3.18 14.09
CA ASP A 463 33.45 -2.42 15.26
C ASP A 463 33.06 -3.09 16.58
N ASP A 464 31.87 -3.69 16.68
CA ASP A 464 31.48 -4.50 17.86
C ASP A 464 32.36 -5.76 18.01
N ARG A 465 32.76 -6.40 16.90
CA ARG A 465 33.68 -7.55 16.92
C ARG A 465 35.13 -7.16 17.23
N VAL A 466 35.55 -5.93 16.92
CA VAL A 466 36.90 -5.42 17.23
C VAL A 466 36.99 -4.94 18.68
N ASN A 467 35.92 -4.34 19.22
CA ASN A 467 35.85 -3.93 20.63
C ASN A 467 35.65 -5.11 21.61
N GLY A 468 35.06 -6.22 21.17
CA GLY A 468 34.88 -7.42 22.00
C GLY A 468 36.16 -8.22 22.34
N LYS A 469 37.34 -7.84 21.83
CA LYS A 469 38.61 -8.57 22.03
C LYS A 469 39.62 -7.94 22.99
N LYS A 470 39.26 -6.89 23.74
CA LYS A 470 40.12 -6.33 24.81
C LYS A 470 39.51 -6.49 26.21
N ALA A 471 39.28 -7.73 26.64
CA ALA A 471 39.21 -8.06 28.07
C ALA A 471 40.55 -8.71 28.47
N ARG A 472 41.34 -7.91 29.17
CA ARG A 472 42.71 -8.15 29.63
C ARG A 472 42.70 -9.18 30.76
N VAL A 473 43.41 -10.28 30.58
CA VAL A 473 43.80 -11.18 31.67
C VAL A 473 44.93 -10.49 32.43
N GLU A 474 44.70 -10.11 33.68
CA GLU A 474 45.77 -9.78 34.62
C GLU A 474 45.76 -10.81 35.75
N ASN A 475 46.86 -11.56 35.83
CA ASN A 475 47.31 -12.29 37.00
C ASN A 475 47.74 -11.26 38.06
N VAL A 476 47.22 -11.37 39.29
CA VAL A 476 47.94 -11.63 40.57
C VAL A 476 46.89 -12.08 41.58
#